data_AF-A0A0D0CBY2-F1
#
_entry.id   AF-A0A0D0CBY2-F1
#
_cell.length_a   1.000
_cell.length_b   1.000
_cell.length_c   1.000
_cell.angle_alpha   90.00
_cell.angle_beta   90.00
_cell.angle_gamma   90.00
#
_symmetry.space_group_name_H-M   'P 1'
#
loop_
_entity.id
_entity.type
_entity.pdbx_description
1 polymer ?
#
loop_
_entity_poly.entity_id
_entity_poly.type
_entity_poly.pdbx_seq_one_letter_code
_entity_poly.pdbx_strand_id
1 'polypeptide(L)'
;MTTVRQDVLPLLPNGLPVFRYTRQEAGRAAVKLASSTCQVLGLALSQNNKGVLDRIAVATEDEVHIIHASGTRSRKLDKFFFKLLASEVTTLAGFGMAKLALRLQGHLDHRVRGVDLSTLFLNTSEAAVPPSEVIQKSGLCPLTNGFRVDRLWHENDQKNATNELCLRAWISAKVANCAKSLPLVRGAQKVDTNLVKAEVLACLHTLIKQNDLLALTRPRISNNEFDSFKMKKGGKIELVNSRYKTRVRHSNSSQSYVEITAQDGSVYQGFTTGAKGKTTAIKLHTFVPNATPFQSVSVVGLEDPTAAEKAQEALVLRILQGQVSLLDAPFVRYLWFRSHWDVQRLNASSEACAEMQYIEHLNPSQAEVVGAMTCTAGSPIVVVHGPPGTGKTTTISSAAEIWSKVYLEPVWIIGHSNVSVKNIAEKLSQRNVDFKLIVSKEFYVEWHEHIYEKIQENLIRTDRLPRDRVGLSRMIGSSTVILSTLALLSNPGLERNGMFDIVPVQNLVVDEASQIDVFEYMASSQWLFSHVFYEFRNSLGKVCFFGDPKQLPPFGQEECRSLQSVFDVPHLKGNSYFLDVQCKSSMFNLSSSIQLTVVY
;
A
#
# COMPACT_ATOMS: atom_id res chain seq x y z
N MET A 1 -19.05 15.61 32.17
CA MET A 1 -19.79 14.97 31.07
C MET A 1 -20.06 16.03 30.01
N THR A 2 -19.79 15.74 28.75
CA THR A 2 -20.08 16.62 27.61
C THR A 2 -20.91 15.85 26.59
N THR A 3 -21.67 16.53 25.74
CA THR A 3 -22.46 15.86 24.69
C THR A 3 -21.87 16.14 23.32
N VAL A 4 -21.61 15.09 22.52
CA VAL A 4 -21.24 15.21 21.11
C VAL A 4 -22.50 15.08 20.27
N ARG A 5 -22.78 16.06 19.42
CA ARG A 5 -23.89 15.95 18.46
C ARG A 5 -23.47 15.05 17.32
N GLN A 6 -24.33 14.10 16.96
CA GLN A 6 -24.17 13.25 15.78
C GLN A 6 -25.21 13.65 14.74
N ASP A 7 -24.77 13.87 13.51
CA ASP A 7 -25.59 14.15 12.33
C ASP A 7 -25.16 13.31 11.12
N VAL A 8 -24.34 12.29 11.38
CA VAL A 8 -23.70 11.43 10.39
C VAL A 8 -24.58 10.21 10.11
N LEU A 9 -25.21 9.63 11.14
CA LEU A 9 -26.19 8.56 10.99
C LEU A 9 -27.61 9.11 11.19
N PRO A 10 -28.58 8.72 10.35
CA PRO A 10 -29.98 9.12 10.51
C PRO A 10 -30.68 8.30 11.61
N LEU A 11 -30.11 8.27 12.83
CA LEU A 11 -30.55 7.46 13.96
C LEU A 11 -30.51 8.27 15.27
N LEU A 12 -31.33 7.88 16.24
CA LEU A 12 -31.24 8.40 17.61
C LEU A 12 -30.22 7.58 18.44
N PRO A 13 -29.59 8.20 19.47
CA PRO A 13 -29.74 9.60 19.87
C PRO A 13 -28.92 10.56 19.00
N ASN A 14 -29.41 11.80 18.84
CA ASN A 14 -28.66 12.88 18.16
C ASN A 14 -27.55 13.48 19.03
N GLY A 15 -27.55 13.21 20.34
CA GLY A 15 -26.55 13.65 21.29
C GLY A 15 -25.97 12.45 22.03
N LEU A 16 -24.64 12.35 22.03
CA LEU A 16 -23.89 11.26 22.65
C LEU A 16 -23.23 11.76 23.93
N PRO A 17 -23.59 11.22 25.10
CA PRO A 17 -22.85 11.37 26.34
C PRO A 17 -21.38 11.00 26.19
N VAL A 18 -20.50 11.92 26.57
CA VAL A 18 -19.05 11.73 26.57
C VAL A 18 -18.48 11.95 27.95
N PHE A 19 -17.78 10.93 28.44
CA PHE A 19 -17.02 10.91 29.68
C PHE A 19 -15.54 11.00 29.35
N ARG A 20 -14.82 11.89 30.04
CA ARG A 20 -13.40 12.12 29.81
C ARG A 20 -12.63 11.71 31.04
N TYR A 21 -11.56 10.97 30.80
CA TYR A 21 -10.68 10.41 31.82
C TYR A 21 -9.26 10.84 31.51
N THR A 22 -8.52 11.15 32.56
CA THR A 22 -7.07 11.24 32.49
C THR A 22 -6.47 9.83 32.35
N ARG A 23 -5.18 9.75 32.00
CA ARG A 23 -4.45 8.48 31.96
C ARG A 23 -4.53 7.69 33.28
N GLN A 24 -4.57 8.40 34.41
CA GLN A 24 -4.63 7.80 35.76
C GLN A 24 -6.02 7.21 36.07
N GLU A 25 -7.07 7.72 35.43
CA GLU A 25 -8.45 7.30 35.65
C GLU A 25 -8.91 6.24 34.65
N ALA A 26 -8.01 5.74 33.79
CA ALA A 26 -8.32 4.71 32.80
C ALA A 26 -8.94 3.45 33.43
N GLY A 27 -8.53 3.09 34.66
CA GLY A 27 -9.12 1.98 35.40
C GLY A 27 -10.58 2.22 35.77
N ARG A 28 -10.94 3.46 36.15
CA ARG A 28 -12.33 3.85 36.43
C ARG A 28 -13.20 3.76 35.18
N ALA A 29 -12.66 4.20 34.03
CA ALA A 29 -13.33 4.04 32.75
C ALA A 29 -13.55 2.54 32.44
N ALA A 30 -12.54 1.71 32.65
CA ALA A 30 -12.61 0.27 32.40
C ALA A 30 -13.67 -0.43 33.27
N VAL A 31 -13.73 -0.11 34.57
CA VAL A 31 -14.74 -0.66 35.48
C VAL A 31 -16.15 -0.27 35.04
N LYS A 32 -16.36 1.00 34.66
CA LYS A 32 -17.67 1.47 34.17
C LYS A 32 -18.07 0.76 32.87
N LEU A 33 -17.14 0.64 31.92
CA LEU A 33 -17.36 -0.08 30.66
C LEU A 33 -17.65 -1.57 30.87
N ALA A 34 -16.93 -2.22 31.78
CA ALA A 34 -17.13 -3.63 32.12
C ALA A 34 -18.46 -3.89 32.83
N SER A 35 -19.01 -2.88 33.52
CA SER A 35 -20.35 -2.96 34.14
C SER A 35 -21.50 -2.66 33.18
N SER A 36 -21.21 -2.26 31.93
CA SER A 36 -22.25 -2.02 30.94
C SER A 36 -22.89 -3.34 30.48
N THR A 37 -24.15 -3.27 30.05
CA THR A 37 -24.85 -4.40 29.43
C THR A 37 -24.39 -4.68 27.99
N CYS A 38 -23.50 -3.84 27.46
CA CYS A 38 -23.03 -3.90 26.08
C CYS A 38 -22.06 -5.07 25.90
N GLN A 39 -22.35 -5.97 24.96
CA GLN A 39 -21.54 -7.17 24.75
C GLN A 39 -20.25 -6.89 23.99
N VAL A 40 -20.33 -5.95 23.05
CA VAL A 40 -19.19 -5.51 22.23
C VAL A 40 -18.99 -4.01 22.45
N LEU A 41 -17.76 -3.60 22.71
CA LEU A 41 -17.41 -2.19 22.85
C LEU A 41 -16.74 -1.70 21.58
N GLY A 42 -17.15 -0.53 21.10
CA GLY A 42 -16.50 0.12 19.96
C GLY A 42 -15.21 0.80 20.35
N LEU A 43 -14.16 0.68 19.53
CA LEU A 43 -12.83 1.23 19.79
C LEU A 43 -12.39 2.16 18.65
N ALA A 44 -11.87 3.33 19.02
CA ALA A 44 -11.18 4.22 18.09
C ALA A 44 -10.03 4.96 18.77
N LEU A 45 -9.07 5.43 17.97
CA LEU A 45 -7.85 6.09 18.45
C LEU A 45 -7.62 7.43 17.73
N SER A 46 -6.97 8.36 18.42
CA SER A 46 -6.36 9.53 17.81
C SER A 46 -4.85 9.54 18.05
N GLN A 47 -4.12 10.05 17.06
CA GLN A 47 -2.68 10.30 17.14
C GLN A 47 -2.40 11.79 16.92
N ASN A 48 -1.26 12.26 17.42
CA ASN A 48 -0.75 13.58 17.05
C ASN A 48 0.00 13.53 15.71
N ASN A 49 0.46 14.69 15.24
CA ASN A 49 1.17 14.83 13.95
C ASN A 49 2.51 14.07 13.86
N LYS A 50 2.96 13.44 14.95
CA LYS A 50 4.16 12.59 14.98
C LYS A 50 3.81 11.10 15.01
N GLY A 51 2.55 10.75 14.78
CA GLY A 51 2.04 9.38 14.84
C GLY A 51 1.96 8.81 16.27
N VAL A 52 2.11 9.64 17.31
CA VAL A 52 2.08 9.19 18.70
C VAL A 52 0.64 9.17 19.21
N LEU A 53 0.25 8.08 19.86
CA LEU A 53 -1.07 7.90 20.47
C LEU A 53 -1.41 9.06 21.43
N ASP A 54 -2.51 9.75 21.16
CA ASP A 54 -3.00 10.88 21.95
C ASP A 54 -4.18 10.47 22.84
N ARG A 55 -5.22 9.87 22.25
CA ARG A 55 -6.44 9.48 22.98
C ARG A 55 -6.99 8.15 22.52
N ILE A 56 -7.63 7.47 23.45
CA ILE A 56 -8.36 6.22 23.23
C ILE A 56 -9.83 6.50 23.51
N ALA A 57 -10.70 6.22 22.55
CA ALA A 57 -12.14 6.26 22.74
C ALA A 57 -12.70 4.84 22.75
N VAL A 58 -13.42 4.50 23.82
CA VAL A 58 -14.17 3.26 23.95
C VAL A 58 -15.64 3.60 24.13
N ALA A 59 -16.51 3.02 23.32
CA ALA A 59 -17.92 3.34 23.31
C ALA A 59 -18.78 2.11 23.59
N THR A 60 -19.88 2.34 24.30
CA THR A 60 -21.06 1.48 24.27
C THR A 60 -21.99 1.98 23.16
N GLU A 61 -23.18 1.40 23.08
CA GLU A 61 -24.23 1.91 22.20
C GLU A 61 -24.74 3.32 22.56
N ASP A 62 -24.59 3.74 23.81
CA ASP A 62 -25.25 4.94 24.34
C ASP A 62 -24.30 5.99 24.89
N GLU A 63 -23.04 5.64 25.17
CA GLU A 63 -22.05 6.58 25.72
C GLU A 63 -20.63 6.30 25.22
N VAL A 64 -19.79 7.34 25.26
CA VAL A 64 -18.38 7.28 24.85
C VAL A 64 -17.47 7.68 26.00
N HIS A 65 -16.40 6.91 26.20
CA HIS A 65 -15.37 7.15 27.21
C HIS A 65 -14.05 7.47 26.52
N ILE A 66 -13.58 8.70 26.68
CA ILE A 66 -12.28 9.16 26.16
C ILE A 66 -11.25 9.07 27.27
N ILE A 67 -10.14 8.40 27.00
CA ILE A 67 -8.99 8.30 27.89
C ILE A 67 -7.81 9.00 27.21
N HIS A 68 -7.23 9.97 27.90
CA HIS A 68 -6.00 10.62 27.42
C HIS A 68 -4.81 9.68 27.61
N ALA A 69 -4.11 9.39 26.52
CA ALA A 69 -2.91 8.56 26.51
C ALA A 69 -1.62 9.40 26.56
N SER A 70 -1.68 10.65 26.06
CA SER A 70 -0.58 11.61 26.09
C SER A 70 -0.25 12.07 27.53
N GLY A 71 1.05 12.13 27.88
CA GLY A 71 1.55 12.52 29.21
C GLY A 71 2.96 12.00 29.52
N THR A 72 3.68 12.66 30.44
CA THR A 72 5.06 12.33 30.82
C THR A 72 5.20 10.88 31.33
N ARG A 73 6.35 10.27 30.99
CA ARG A 73 6.74 8.84 31.10
C ARG A 73 6.59 8.15 32.47
N SER A 74 5.97 8.75 33.48
CA SER A 74 6.17 8.32 34.87
C SER A 74 5.18 7.27 35.40
N ARG A 75 3.97 7.05 34.83
CA ARG A 75 3.04 6.03 35.37
C ARG A 75 2.29 5.23 34.29
N LYS A 76 2.35 3.89 34.41
CA LYS A 76 1.65 2.92 33.53
C LYS A 76 0.13 3.13 33.63
N LEU A 77 -0.60 2.79 32.56
CA LEU A 77 -2.06 2.73 32.62
C LEU A 77 -2.48 1.71 33.69
N ASP A 78 -3.70 1.89 34.19
CA ASP A 78 -4.25 1.05 35.24
C ASP A 78 -4.44 -0.43 34.78
N LYS A 79 -4.22 -1.38 35.70
CA LYS A 79 -4.30 -2.82 35.43
C LYS A 79 -5.69 -3.26 34.95
N PHE A 80 -6.77 -2.62 35.40
CA PHE A 80 -8.13 -2.92 34.94
C PHE A 80 -8.34 -2.50 33.49
N PHE A 81 -7.73 -1.40 33.05
CA PHE A 81 -7.79 -0.98 31.66
C PHE A 81 -7.04 -1.95 30.74
N PHE A 82 -5.87 -2.42 31.18
CA PHE A 82 -5.15 -3.48 30.47
C PHE A 82 -5.94 -4.79 30.36
N LYS A 83 -6.63 -5.19 31.44
CA LYS A 83 -7.54 -6.34 31.39
C LYS A 83 -8.68 -6.14 30.39
N LEU A 84 -9.22 -4.93 30.25
CA LEU A 84 -10.24 -4.62 29.26
C LEU A 84 -9.70 -4.80 27.83
N LEU A 85 -8.51 -4.25 27.53
CA LEU A 85 -7.88 -4.37 26.21
C LEU A 85 -7.57 -5.82 25.81
N ALA A 86 -7.24 -6.64 26.80
CA ALA A 86 -6.90 -8.06 26.66
C ALA A 86 -8.09 -9.00 26.89
N SER A 87 -9.31 -8.47 27.03
CA SER A 87 -10.46 -9.24 27.53
C SER A 87 -10.87 -10.36 26.58
N GLU A 88 -11.17 -11.52 27.16
CA GLU A 88 -11.77 -12.65 26.44
C GLU A 88 -13.30 -12.70 26.59
N VAL A 89 -13.83 -11.95 27.57
CA VAL A 89 -15.26 -11.87 27.88
C VAL A 89 -15.91 -10.72 27.12
N THR A 90 -15.33 -9.52 27.21
CA THR A 90 -15.81 -8.33 26.53
C THR A 90 -15.07 -8.19 25.20
N THR A 91 -15.80 -8.15 24.10
CA THR A 91 -15.17 -8.01 22.78
C THR A 91 -14.97 -6.54 22.46
N LEU A 92 -13.75 -6.15 22.07
CA LEU A 92 -13.52 -4.86 21.42
C LEU A 92 -13.73 -5.02 19.92
N ALA A 93 -14.32 -4.02 19.27
CA ALA A 93 -14.49 -3.99 17.82
C ALA A 93 -14.17 -2.60 17.27
N GLY A 94 -13.51 -2.57 16.11
CA GLY A 94 -13.18 -1.34 15.42
C GLY A 94 -12.93 -1.59 13.94
N PHE A 95 -13.07 -0.54 13.14
CA PHE A 95 -12.66 -0.57 11.73
C PHE A 95 -11.14 -0.47 11.64
N GLY A 96 -10.49 -1.41 10.95
CA GLY A 96 -9.04 -1.50 10.91
C GLY A 96 -8.44 -1.90 12.27
N MET A 97 -9.10 -2.83 12.97
CA MET A 97 -8.72 -3.30 14.31
C MET A 97 -7.26 -3.78 14.37
N ALA A 98 -6.72 -4.34 13.28
CA ALA A 98 -5.31 -4.69 13.17
C ALA A 98 -4.38 -3.49 13.41
N LYS A 99 -4.66 -2.34 12.76
CA LYS A 99 -3.91 -1.09 12.97
C LYS A 99 -4.14 -0.55 14.38
N LEU A 100 -5.38 -0.57 14.87
CA LEU A 100 -5.70 -0.10 16.23
C LEU A 100 -4.93 -0.91 17.30
N ALA A 101 -4.89 -2.23 17.15
CA ALA A 101 -4.19 -3.13 18.05
C ALA A 101 -2.68 -2.89 18.05
N LEU A 102 -2.06 -2.73 16.88
CA LEU A 102 -0.63 -2.42 16.77
C LEU A 102 -0.29 -1.05 17.35
N ARG A 103 -1.12 -0.03 17.09
CA ARG A 103 -0.92 1.32 17.68
C ARG A 103 -0.99 1.28 19.20
N LEU A 104 -1.97 0.58 19.76
CA LEU A 104 -2.10 0.41 21.21
C LEU A 104 -0.95 -0.40 21.79
N GLN A 105 -0.65 -1.58 21.25
CA GLN A 105 0.42 -2.45 21.74
C GLN A 105 1.77 -1.75 21.66
N GLY A 106 2.07 -1.05 20.56
CA GLY A 106 3.32 -0.34 20.36
C GLY A 106 3.53 0.85 21.31
N HIS A 107 2.45 1.46 21.81
CA HIS A 107 2.52 2.57 22.77
C HIS A 107 2.41 2.14 24.23
N LEU A 108 1.68 1.05 24.49
CA LEU A 108 1.32 0.63 25.85
C LEU A 108 2.09 -0.60 26.31
N ASP A 109 2.77 -1.30 25.40
CA ASP A 109 3.47 -2.57 25.64
C ASP A 109 2.57 -3.60 26.35
N HIS A 110 1.37 -3.78 25.81
CA HIS A 110 0.37 -4.67 26.40
C HIS A 110 -0.48 -5.38 25.34
N ARG A 111 -1.02 -6.55 25.70
CA ARG A 111 -1.91 -7.34 24.84
C ARG A 111 -3.14 -6.52 24.48
N VAL A 112 -3.50 -6.58 23.20
CA VAL A 112 -4.76 -6.04 22.68
C VAL A 112 -5.46 -7.12 21.88
N ARG A 113 -6.76 -7.28 22.13
CA ARG A 113 -7.60 -8.26 21.46
C ARG A 113 -8.91 -7.61 20.97
N GLY A 114 -9.34 -7.94 19.75
CA GLY A 114 -10.60 -7.42 19.21
C GLY A 114 -10.98 -7.99 17.85
N VAL A 115 -12.04 -7.43 17.27
CA VAL A 115 -12.61 -7.81 15.97
C VAL A 115 -12.48 -6.66 14.98
N ASP A 116 -12.04 -6.97 13.76
CA ASP A 116 -12.02 -6.02 12.66
C ASP A 116 -13.38 -5.95 11.96
N LEU A 117 -14.07 -4.83 12.09
CA LEU A 117 -15.39 -4.62 11.49
C LEU A 117 -15.33 -4.48 9.97
N SER A 118 -14.19 -4.05 9.42
CA SER A 118 -14.02 -3.84 7.98
C SER A 118 -14.06 -5.15 7.17
N THR A 119 -14.00 -6.30 7.84
CA THR A 119 -14.01 -7.64 7.22
C THR A 119 -15.22 -8.49 7.59
N LEU A 120 -16.16 -7.93 8.36
CA LEU A 120 -17.22 -8.70 9.03
C LEU A 120 -18.22 -9.38 8.07
N PHE A 121 -18.55 -8.72 6.96
CA PHE A 121 -19.53 -9.18 5.98
C PHE A 121 -18.90 -9.67 4.68
N LEU A 122 -17.59 -9.91 4.71
CA LEU A 122 -16.87 -10.34 3.56
C LEU A 122 -16.92 -11.86 3.49
N ASN A 123 -17.15 -12.38 2.29
CA ASN A 123 -16.72 -13.74 2.01
C ASN A 123 -15.19 -13.79 2.08
N THR A 124 -14.63 -14.99 2.18
CA THR A 124 -13.18 -15.23 2.30
C THR A 124 -12.32 -14.63 1.16
N SER A 125 -12.91 -13.94 0.17
CA SER A 125 -12.29 -13.41 -1.05
C SER A 125 -12.47 -11.90 -1.27
N GLU A 126 -12.87 -11.11 -0.28
CA GLU A 126 -13.07 -9.65 -0.44
C GLU A 126 -12.07 -8.85 0.44
N ALA A 127 -11.60 -7.72 -0.08
CA ALA A 127 -10.75 -6.80 0.67
C ALA A 127 -11.56 -6.00 1.69
N ALA A 128 -10.91 -5.49 2.74
CA ALA A 128 -11.55 -4.65 3.75
C ALA A 128 -12.38 -3.53 3.10
N VAL A 129 -13.63 -3.40 3.56
CA VAL A 129 -14.61 -2.45 3.01
C VAL A 129 -14.72 -1.20 3.89
N PRO A 130 -15.09 -0.04 3.30
CA PRO A 130 -15.25 1.18 4.06
C PRO A 130 -16.41 1.10 5.08
N PRO A 131 -16.37 1.91 6.16
CA PRO A 131 -17.41 1.91 7.19
C PRO A 131 -18.83 2.08 6.67
N SER A 132 -19.05 2.95 5.68
CA SER A 132 -20.36 3.18 5.08
C SER A 132 -20.97 1.91 4.45
N GLU A 133 -20.14 1.08 3.81
CA GLU A 133 -20.57 -0.19 3.21
C GLU A 133 -20.93 -1.22 4.28
N VAL A 134 -20.13 -1.32 5.36
CA VAL A 134 -20.42 -2.22 6.49
C VAL A 134 -21.72 -1.82 7.17
N ILE A 135 -21.98 -0.52 7.35
CA ILE A 135 -23.25 -0.02 7.91
C ILE A 135 -24.43 -0.48 7.05
N GLN A 136 -24.34 -0.35 5.72
CA GLN A 136 -25.39 -0.80 4.81
C GLN A 136 -25.58 -2.33 4.86
N LYS A 137 -24.48 -3.11 4.79
CA LYS A 137 -24.51 -4.59 4.87
C LYS A 137 -25.07 -5.10 6.22
N SER A 138 -24.76 -4.42 7.31
CA SER A 138 -25.28 -4.74 8.65
C SER A 138 -26.79 -4.48 8.80
N GLY A 139 -27.38 -3.67 7.91
CA GLY A 139 -28.76 -3.22 8.02
C GLY A 139 -28.99 -2.25 9.18
N LEU A 140 -27.95 -1.58 9.70
CA LEU A 140 -28.06 -0.63 10.81
C LEU A 140 -28.96 0.56 10.43
N CYS A 141 -28.67 1.21 9.29
CA CYS A 141 -29.51 2.27 8.74
C CYS A 141 -29.23 2.49 7.24
N PRO A 142 -30.21 2.99 6.47
CA PRO A 142 -29.96 3.43 5.10
C PRO A 142 -29.09 4.69 5.09
N LEU A 143 -28.08 4.71 4.24
CA LEU A 143 -27.21 5.87 4.04
C LEU A 143 -27.50 6.51 2.68
N THR A 144 -27.75 7.82 2.68
CA THR A 144 -27.92 8.62 1.45
C THR A 144 -26.59 9.16 0.93
N ASN A 145 -25.58 9.29 1.79
CA ASN A 145 -24.25 9.75 1.44
C ASN A 145 -23.19 9.03 2.30
N GLY A 146 -22.52 8.03 1.71
CA GLY A 146 -21.48 7.24 2.38
C GLY A 146 -20.24 8.06 2.76
N PHE A 147 -19.90 9.09 1.99
CA PHE A 147 -18.72 9.93 2.21
C PHE A 147 -18.74 10.62 3.57
N ARG A 148 -19.91 11.04 4.06
CA ARG A 148 -20.02 11.68 5.39
C ARG A 148 -19.58 10.75 6.53
N VAL A 149 -19.79 9.44 6.37
CA VAL A 149 -19.35 8.42 7.32
C VAL A 149 -17.87 8.14 7.11
N ASP A 150 -17.47 7.82 5.88
CA ASP A 150 -16.12 7.35 5.58
C ASP A 150 -15.05 8.41 5.88
N ARG A 151 -15.39 9.69 5.67
CA ARG A 151 -14.54 10.82 6.02
C ARG A 151 -14.11 10.84 7.49
N LEU A 152 -14.90 10.28 8.41
CA LEU A 152 -14.51 10.21 9.82
C LEU A 152 -13.21 9.41 10.05
N TRP A 153 -12.84 8.54 9.10
CA TRP A 153 -11.60 7.75 9.12
C TRP A 153 -10.48 8.34 8.25
N HIS A 154 -10.67 9.51 7.64
CA HIS A 154 -9.60 10.19 6.91
C HIS A 154 -8.60 10.77 7.92
N GLU A 155 -7.43 10.15 8.04
CA GLU A 155 -6.44 10.52 9.07
C GLU A 155 -5.88 11.93 8.89
N ASN A 156 -5.87 12.43 7.65
CA ASN A 156 -5.50 13.80 7.32
C ASN A 156 -6.55 14.82 7.79
N ASP A 157 -7.75 14.40 8.25
CA ASP A 157 -8.78 15.26 8.85
C ASP A 157 -8.65 15.37 10.37
N GLN A 158 -8.02 16.45 10.83
CA GLN A 158 -7.90 16.77 12.26
C GLN A 158 -8.86 17.88 12.71
N LYS A 159 -9.74 18.40 11.82
CA LYS A 159 -10.72 19.40 12.22
C LYS A 159 -11.74 18.70 13.14
N ASN A 160 -11.96 19.21 14.36
CA ASN A 160 -12.85 18.58 15.35
C ASN A 160 -12.47 17.13 15.74
N ALA A 161 -11.17 16.79 15.74
CA ALA A 161 -10.65 15.44 15.97
C ALA A 161 -11.26 14.68 17.17
N THR A 162 -11.68 15.38 18.24
CA THR A 162 -12.30 14.75 19.40
C THR A 162 -13.73 14.27 19.14
N ASN A 163 -14.54 15.04 18.41
CA ASN A 163 -15.92 14.65 18.10
C ASN A 163 -15.91 13.48 17.12
N GLU A 164 -15.09 13.56 16.08
CA GLU A 164 -14.94 12.49 15.09
C GLU A 164 -14.39 11.21 15.72
N LEU A 165 -13.44 11.31 16.66
CA LEU A 165 -12.99 10.18 17.47
C LEU A 165 -14.14 9.51 18.23
N CYS A 166 -15.04 10.31 18.84
CA CYS A 166 -16.21 9.75 19.54
C CYS A 166 -17.15 9.05 18.58
N LEU A 167 -17.43 9.66 17.43
CA LEU A 167 -18.30 9.09 16.41
C LEU A 167 -17.74 7.78 15.87
N ARG A 168 -16.43 7.68 15.59
CA ARG A 168 -15.80 6.43 15.14
C ARG A 168 -15.97 5.29 16.14
N ALA A 169 -15.71 5.55 17.43
CA ALA A 169 -15.89 4.55 18.48
C ALA A 169 -17.37 4.15 18.61
N TRP A 170 -18.28 5.12 18.65
CA TRP A 170 -19.72 4.88 18.78
C TRP A 170 -20.32 4.13 17.59
N ILE A 171 -19.97 4.51 16.35
CA ILE A 171 -20.40 3.81 15.13
C ILE A 171 -19.90 2.36 15.16
N SER A 172 -18.66 2.13 15.60
CA SER A 172 -18.13 0.77 15.76
C SER A 172 -18.95 -0.05 16.75
N ALA A 173 -19.34 0.54 17.89
CA ALA A 173 -20.21 -0.11 18.87
C ALA A 173 -21.61 -0.42 18.31
N LYS A 174 -22.24 0.55 17.63
CA LYS A 174 -23.57 0.37 17.01
C LYS A 174 -23.56 -0.74 15.97
N VAL A 175 -22.60 -0.68 15.04
CA VAL A 175 -22.47 -1.71 13.99
C VAL A 175 -22.23 -3.07 14.61
N ALA A 176 -21.35 -3.19 15.61
CA ALA A 176 -21.00 -4.48 16.19
C ALA A 176 -22.14 -5.14 16.99
N ASN A 177 -22.99 -4.35 17.64
CA ASN A 177 -24.10 -4.86 18.45
C ASN A 177 -25.43 -4.99 17.66
N CYS A 178 -25.48 -4.59 16.38
CA CYS A 178 -26.63 -4.85 15.52
C CYS A 178 -26.97 -6.35 15.45
N ALA A 179 -28.27 -6.66 15.35
CA ALA A 179 -28.77 -8.04 15.32
C ALA A 179 -28.11 -8.94 14.27
N LYS A 180 -27.81 -8.40 13.08
CA LYS A 180 -27.11 -9.14 12.01
C LYS A 180 -25.60 -9.29 12.26
N SER A 181 -24.98 -8.28 12.86
CA SER A 181 -23.53 -8.23 13.09
C SER A 181 -23.10 -9.06 14.30
N LEU A 182 -23.87 -9.03 15.38
CA LEU A 182 -23.46 -9.58 16.68
C LEU A 182 -23.09 -11.07 16.62
N PRO A 183 -23.84 -11.97 15.93
CA PRO A 183 -23.43 -13.36 15.75
C PRO A 183 -22.10 -13.49 14.98
N LEU A 184 -21.92 -12.68 13.93
CA LEU A 184 -20.70 -12.66 13.12
C LEU A 184 -19.52 -12.16 13.97
N VAL A 185 -19.70 -11.11 14.77
CA VAL A 185 -18.67 -10.57 15.65
C VAL A 185 -18.26 -11.61 16.68
N ARG A 186 -19.19 -12.39 17.23
CA ARG A 186 -18.86 -13.48 18.17
C ARG A 186 -18.03 -14.56 17.49
N GLY A 187 -18.44 -15.02 16.31
CA GLY A 187 -17.74 -16.06 15.53
C GLY A 187 -16.47 -15.61 14.83
N ALA A 188 -16.26 -14.30 14.65
CA ALA A 188 -15.11 -13.78 13.92
C ALA A 188 -13.78 -14.07 14.61
N GLN A 189 -12.77 -14.41 13.82
CA GLN A 189 -11.39 -14.57 14.29
C GLN A 189 -10.85 -13.25 14.83
N LYS A 190 -10.29 -13.29 16.04
CA LYS A 190 -9.83 -12.08 16.73
C LYS A 190 -8.46 -11.68 16.25
N VAL A 191 -8.28 -10.36 16.09
CA VAL A 191 -6.98 -9.72 16.16
C VAL A 191 -6.49 -9.87 17.59
N ASP A 192 -5.31 -10.45 17.78
CA ASP A 192 -4.69 -10.65 19.09
C ASP A 192 -3.18 -10.52 18.99
N THR A 193 -2.64 -9.49 19.64
CA THR A 193 -1.21 -9.19 19.59
C THR A 193 -0.37 -10.26 20.29
N ASN A 194 -0.93 -11.09 21.17
CA ASN A 194 -0.18 -12.17 21.83
C ASN A 194 0.18 -13.33 20.90
N LEU A 195 -0.43 -13.41 19.72
CA LEU A 195 -0.14 -14.46 18.74
C LEU A 195 1.18 -14.22 17.99
N VAL A 196 1.79 -13.05 18.17
CA VAL A 196 2.92 -12.57 17.37
C VAL A 196 4.11 -12.27 18.27
N LYS A 197 5.31 -12.62 17.82
CA LYS A 197 6.54 -12.34 18.57
C LYS A 197 6.77 -10.82 18.71
N ALA A 198 7.38 -10.42 19.83
CA ALA A 198 7.62 -9.01 20.15
C ALA A 198 8.44 -8.25 19.08
N GLU A 199 9.48 -8.88 18.52
CA GLU A 199 10.29 -8.29 17.45
C GLU A 199 9.47 -8.03 16.17
N VAL A 200 8.55 -8.95 15.85
CA VAL A 200 7.66 -8.82 14.69
C VAL A 200 6.62 -7.73 14.94
N LEU A 201 6.06 -7.65 16.16
CA LEU A 201 5.16 -6.55 16.54
C LEU A 201 5.85 -5.18 16.44
N ALA A 202 7.10 -5.06 16.89
CA ALA A 202 7.86 -3.81 16.79
C ALA A 202 8.11 -3.39 15.34
N CYS A 203 8.42 -4.35 14.47
CA CYS A 203 8.56 -4.16 13.03
C CYS A 203 7.24 -3.70 12.40
N LEU A 204 6.13 -4.40 12.65
CA LEU A 204 4.79 -4.04 12.15
C LEU A 204 4.31 -2.69 12.67
N HIS A 205 4.60 -2.34 13.93
CA HIS A 205 4.29 -1.03 14.48
C HIS A 205 5.05 0.08 13.72
N THR A 206 6.31 -0.14 13.37
CA THR A 206 7.10 0.83 12.60
C THR A 206 6.48 1.05 11.22
N LEU A 207 6.11 -0.04 10.54
CA LEU A 207 5.39 0.00 9.27
C LEU A 207 4.10 0.82 9.36
N ILE A 208 3.20 0.49 10.30
CA ILE A 208 1.93 1.21 10.45
C ILE A 208 2.17 2.69 10.77
N LYS A 209 3.14 3.00 11.62
CA LYS A 209 3.48 4.39 11.95
C LYS A 209 3.94 5.18 10.72
N GLN A 210 4.77 4.59 9.85
CA GLN A 210 5.20 5.25 8.62
C GLN A 210 4.02 5.49 7.67
N ASN A 211 3.14 4.49 7.51
CA ASN A 211 1.92 4.63 6.73
C ASN A 211 1.02 5.76 7.24
N ASP A 212 0.84 5.86 8.56
CA ASP A 212 0.04 6.92 9.19
C ASP A 212 0.64 8.31 8.88
N LEU A 213 1.96 8.46 8.99
CA LEU A 213 2.65 9.71 8.69
C LEU A 213 2.52 10.11 7.22
N LEU A 214 2.62 9.15 6.29
CA LEU A 214 2.40 9.39 4.87
C LEU A 214 0.92 9.67 4.54
N ALA A 215 -0.02 9.03 5.23
CA ALA A 215 -1.45 9.30 5.05
C ALA A 215 -1.81 10.73 5.50
N LEU A 216 -1.16 11.24 6.56
CA LEU A 216 -1.34 12.60 7.04
C LEU A 216 -0.90 13.68 6.04
N THR A 217 0.03 13.37 5.13
CA THR A 217 0.55 14.35 4.16
C THR A 217 -0.24 14.39 2.87
N ARG A 218 -1.15 13.43 2.64
CA ARG A 218 -2.02 13.42 1.47
C ARG A 218 -2.94 14.65 1.47
N PRO A 219 -3.02 15.41 0.36
CA PRO A 219 -3.90 16.56 0.28
C PRO A 219 -5.37 16.11 0.38
N ARG A 220 -6.18 16.85 1.14
CA ARG A 220 -7.63 16.60 1.25
C ARG A 220 -8.41 17.02 0.01
N ILE A 221 -7.89 18.03 -0.67
CA ILE A 221 -8.45 18.61 -1.88
C ILE A 221 -7.32 18.60 -2.89
N SER A 222 -7.51 17.85 -3.98
CA SER A 222 -6.59 17.84 -5.09
C SER A 222 -7.19 18.66 -6.22
N ASN A 223 -6.45 19.65 -6.72
CA ASN A 223 -6.86 20.41 -7.90
C ASN A 223 -6.48 19.64 -9.15
N ASN A 224 -7.42 19.54 -10.10
CA ASN A 224 -7.26 18.70 -11.28
C ASN A 224 -7.23 19.56 -12.55
N GLU A 225 -6.25 19.28 -13.40
CA GLU A 225 -6.09 19.98 -14.68
C GLU A 225 -6.92 19.27 -15.77
N PHE A 226 -7.70 20.05 -16.53
CA PHE A 226 -8.56 19.55 -17.60
C PHE A 226 -8.51 20.45 -18.83
N ASP A 227 -8.61 19.84 -20.02
CA ASP A 227 -8.59 20.53 -21.31
C ASP A 227 -10.01 20.93 -21.74
N SER A 228 -11.00 20.08 -21.47
CA SER A 228 -12.39 20.33 -21.86
C SER A 228 -13.38 19.49 -21.05
N PHE A 229 -14.66 19.84 -21.14
CA PHE A 229 -15.76 19.05 -20.61
C PHE A 229 -16.90 18.94 -21.64
N LYS A 230 -17.67 17.84 -21.58
CA LYS A 230 -18.87 17.63 -22.39
C LYS A 230 -20.05 17.22 -21.52
N MET A 231 -21.15 17.96 -21.62
CA MET A 231 -22.41 17.61 -20.97
C MET A 231 -23.11 16.47 -21.72
N LYS A 232 -23.53 15.45 -20.98
CA LYS A 232 -24.37 14.34 -21.46
C LYS A 232 -25.74 14.38 -20.80
N LYS A 233 -26.71 13.71 -21.43
CA LYS A 233 -28.07 13.56 -20.90
C LYS A 233 -28.02 12.99 -19.47
N GLY A 234 -28.89 13.53 -18.59
CA GLY A 234 -29.05 13.03 -17.22
C GLY A 234 -28.00 13.50 -16.21
N GLY A 235 -27.43 14.70 -16.39
CA GLY A 235 -26.49 15.29 -15.42
C GLY A 235 -25.12 14.61 -15.39
N LYS A 236 -24.74 13.93 -16.48
CA LYS A 236 -23.43 13.32 -16.64
C LYS A 236 -22.49 14.28 -17.36
N ILE A 237 -21.26 14.38 -16.90
CA ILE A 237 -20.18 15.16 -17.50
C ILE A 237 -19.09 14.20 -17.94
N GLU A 238 -18.54 14.41 -19.12
CA GLU A 238 -17.25 13.85 -19.52
C GLU A 238 -16.18 14.91 -19.42
N LEU A 239 -15.22 14.71 -18.52
CA LEU A 239 -14.06 15.56 -18.31
C LEU A 239 -12.87 15.00 -19.07
N VAL A 240 -12.20 15.82 -19.88
CA VAL A 240 -10.93 15.46 -20.54
C VAL A 240 -9.78 16.03 -19.73
N ASN A 241 -8.99 15.16 -19.11
CA ASN A 241 -7.88 15.53 -18.23
C ASN A 241 -6.65 15.95 -19.04
N SER A 242 -5.97 17.02 -18.62
CA SER A 242 -4.78 17.55 -19.31
C SER A 242 -3.52 16.76 -19.02
N ARG A 243 -3.36 16.32 -17.76
CA ARG A 243 -2.14 15.66 -17.27
C ARG A 243 -2.46 14.37 -16.53
N TYR A 244 -1.60 13.36 -16.72
CA TYR A 244 -1.79 12.06 -16.11
C TYR A 244 -1.75 12.14 -14.58
N LYS A 245 -0.80 12.93 -14.05
CA LYS A 245 -0.53 13.06 -12.61
C LYS A 245 -1.70 13.70 -11.85
N THR A 246 -2.35 14.70 -12.44
CA THR A 246 -3.44 15.47 -11.82
C THR A 246 -4.82 15.10 -12.35
N ARG A 247 -4.95 13.94 -13.02
CA ARG A 247 -6.23 13.48 -13.58
C ARG A 247 -7.23 13.14 -12.47
N VAL A 248 -8.52 13.37 -12.74
CA VAL A 248 -9.61 12.86 -11.91
C VAL A 248 -9.71 11.35 -12.12
N ARG A 249 -9.31 10.58 -11.09
CA ARG A 249 -9.39 9.11 -11.13
C ARG A 249 -10.79 8.63 -10.82
N HIS A 250 -11.13 7.44 -11.32
CA HIS A 250 -12.34 6.75 -10.92
C HIS A 250 -12.18 6.18 -9.50
N SER A 251 -13.11 6.52 -8.60
CA SER A 251 -13.24 5.89 -7.29
C SER A 251 -14.40 4.89 -7.30
N ASN A 252 -14.15 3.68 -6.80
CA ASN A 252 -15.15 2.64 -6.59
C ASN A 252 -15.76 2.72 -5.18
N SER A 253 -15.19 3.54 -4.28
CA SER A 253 -15.64 3.71 -2.91
C SER A 253 -16.34 5.07 -2.72
N SER A 254 -16.91 5.28 -1.53
CA SER A 254 -17.44 6.58 -1.14
C SER A 254 -16.40 7.47 -0.45
N GLN A 255 -15.10 7.23 -0.62
CA GLN A 255 -14.04 7.98 0.07
C GLN A 255 -13.67 9.32 -0.58
N SER A 256 -14.17 9.60 -1.79
CA SER A 256 -14.01 10.91 -2.42
C SER A 256 -15.22 11.30 -3.26
N TYR A 257 -15.35 12.61 -3.50
CA TYR A 257 -16.30 13.17 -4.45
C TYR A 257 -15.61 14.25 -5.29
N VAL A 258 -16.21 14.60 -6.42
CA VAL A 258 -15.73 15.64 -7.33
C VAL A 258 -16.52 16.92 -7.09
N GLU A 259 -15.80 18.03 -6.96
CA GLU A 259 -16.34 19.38 -6.87
C GLU A 259 -15.95 20.18 -8.13
N ILE A 260 -16.96 20.75 -8.79
CA ILE A 260 -16.80 21.54 -10.00
C ILE A 260 -17.28 22.96 -9.69
N THR A 261 -16.40 23.94 -9.87
CA THR A 261 -16.73 25.35 -9.70
C THR A 261 -16.93 26.00 -11.05
N ALA A 262 -18.09 26.63 -11.24
CA ALA A 262 -18.41 27.41 -12.42
C ALA A 262 -17.86 28.84 -12.34
N GLN A 263 -17.76 29.53 -13.49
CA GLN A 263 -17.27 30.91 -13.56
C GLN A 263 -18.16 31.91 -12.82
N ASP A 264 -19.44 31.60 -12.62
CA ASP A 264 -20.37 32.39 -11.82
C ASP A 264 -20.20 32.17 -10.30
N GLY A 265 -19.25 31.31 -9.90
CA GLY A 265 -19.01 30.92 -8.51
C GLY A 265 -19.90 29.77 -8.01
N SER A 266 -20.82 29.25 -8.83
CA SER A 266 -21.66 28.11 -8.46
C SER A 266 -20.82 26.85 -8.29
N VAL A 267 -21.07 26.10 -7.22
CA VAL A 267 -20.36 24.86 -6.89
C VAL A 267 -21.28 23.66 -7.08
N TYR A 268 -20.82 22.68 -7.88
CA TYR A 268 -21.53 21.45 -8.16
C TYR A 268 -20.75 20.25 -7.65
N GLN A 269 -21.46 19.32 -7.01
CA GLN A 269 -20.86 18.11 -6.44
C GLN A 269 -21.35 16.87 -7.18
N GLY A 270 -20.48 15.88 -7.34
CA GLY A 270 -20.82 14.61 -7.94
C GLY A 270 -19.79 13.53 -7.70
N PHE A 271 -20.02 12.37 -8.31
CA PHE A 271 -19.16 11.20 -8.19
C PHE A 271 -18.71 10.69 -9.56
N THR A 272 -17.52 10.09 -9.60
CA THR A 272 -17.06 9.44 -10.81
C THR A 272 -17.86 8.16 -11.09
N THR A 273 -18.10 7.87 -12.37
CA THR A 273 -18.81 6.67 -12.83
C THR A 273 -17.99 5.78 -13.76
N GLY A 274 -16.83 6.28 -14.20
CA GLY A 274 -15.85 5.53 -14.97
C GLY A 274 -14.74 6.44 -15.48
N ALA A 275 -13.63 5.85 -15.90
CA ALA A 275 -12.54 6.56 -16.57
C ALA A 275 -11.99 5.69 -17.72
N LYS A 276 -11.60 6.33 -18.83
CA LYS A 276 -10.96 5.69 -19.98
C LYS A 276 -9.99 6.67 -20.63
N GLY A 277 -8.71 6.30 -20.68
CA GLY A 277 -7.66 7.14 -21.25
C GLY A 277 -7.59 8.48 -20.51
N LYS A 278 -7.72 9.58 -21.25
CA LYS A 278 -7.78 10.94 -20.72
C LYS A 278 -9.18 11.36 -20.22
N THR A 279 -10.22 10.56 -20.47
CA THR A 279 -11.60 10.95 -20.19
C THR A 279 -12.13 10.34 -18.89
N THR A 280 -12.74 11.15 -18.03
CA THR A 280 -13.42 10.73 -16.80
C THR A 280 -14.90 11.11 -16.85
N ALA A 281 -15.78 10.14 -16.58
CA ALA A 281 -17.22 10.37 -16.52
C ALA A 281 -17.65 10.69 -15.08
N ILE A 282 -18.30 11.82 -14.87
CA ILE A 282 -18.78 12.32 -13.57
C ILE A 282 -20.31 12.42 -13.61
N LYS A 283 -20.99 11.98 -12.55
CA LYS A 283 -22.43 12.15 -12.36
C LYS A 283 -22.65 13.14 -11.23
N LEU A 284 -23.27 14.28 -11.55
CA LEU A 284 -23.58 15.32 -10.57
C LEU A 284 -24.85 14.99 -9.77
N HIS A 285 -24.91 15.52 -8.55
CA HIS A 285 -26.09 15.45 -7.68
C HIS A 285 -27.20 16.36 -8.15
N THR A 286 -26.82 17.53 -8.65
CA THR A 286 -27.74 18.58 -9.09
C THR A 286 -27.64 18.76 -10.59
N PHE A 287 -28.73 19.21 -11.18
CA PHE A 287 -28.75 19.58 -12.59
C PHE A 287 -27.92 20.85 -12.81
N VAL A 288 -27.10 20.84 -13.86
CA VAL A 288 -26.31 22.00 -14.28
C VAL A 288 -26.89 22.55 -15.58
N PRO A 289 -27.16 23.85 -15.68
CA PRO A 289 -27.57 24.47 -16.94
C PRO A 289 -26.53 24.22 -18.04
N ASN A 290 -26.98 23.87 -19.24
CA ASN A 290 -26.12 23.46 -20.37
C ASN A 290 -25.08 24.50 -20.83
N ALA A 291 -25.15 25.74 -20.34
CA ALA A 291 -24.32 26.86 -20.79
C ALA A 291 -23.33 27.38 -19.73
N THR A 292 -23.26 26.77 -18.53
CA THR A 292 -22.38 27.29 -17.47
C THR A 292 -20.93 26.85 -17.72
N PRO A 293 -20.00 27.79 -18.00
CA PRO A 293 -18.60 27.44 -18.16
C PRO A 293 -17.98 27.09 -16.81
N PHE A 294 -17.21 26.00 -16.77
CA PHE A 294 -16.48 25.58 -15.58
C PHE A 294 -15.12 26.27 -15.49
N GLN A 295 -14.77 26.70 -14.27
CA GLN A 295 -13.52 27.35 -13.95
C GLN A 295 -12.50 26.34 -13.40
N SER A 296 -12.92 25.45 -12.50
CA SER A 296 -12.03 24.49 -11.86
C SER A 296 -12.74 23.18 -11.52
N VAL A 297 -11.93 22.13 -11.41
CA VAL A 297 -12.35 20.82 -10.91
C VAL A 297 -11.40 20.41 -9.81
N SER A 298 -11.95 19.94 -8.70
CA SER A 298 -11.17 19.36 -7.61
C SER A 298 -11.79 18.07 -7.11
N VAL A 299 -10.95 17.17 -6.60
CA VAL A 299 -11.38 15.97 -5.90
C VAL A 299 -11.23 16.21 -4.40
N VAL A 300 -12.31 16.03 -3.66
CA VAL A 300 -12.38 16.18 -2.21
C VAL A 300 -12.46 14.79 -1.58
N GLY A 301 -11.54 14.49 -0.65
CA GLY A 301 -11.46 13.18 0.01
C GLY A 301 -10.14 12.47 -0.25
N LEU A 302 -10.18 11.14 -0.20
CA LEU A 302 -9.02 10.28 -0.46
C LEU A 302 -9.25 9.40 -1.69
N GLU A 303 -8.16 9.13 -2.41
CA GLU A 303 -8.18 8.10 -3.46
C GLU A 303 -8.40 6.72 -2.85
N ASP A 304 -9.02 5.83 -3.63
CA ASP A 304 -9.17 4.42 -3.23
C ASP A 304 -7.79 3.80 -2.95
N PRO A 305 -7.67 2.93 -1.94
CA PRO A 305 -6.42 2.25 -1.68
C PRO A 305 -6.01 1.39 -2.87
N THR A 306 -4.73 1.49 -3.21
CA THR A 306 -4.06 0.68 -4.23
C THR A 306 -4.12 -0.80 -3.86
N ALA A 307 -3.88 -1.68 -4.84
CA ALA A 307 -3.84 -3.11 -4.58
C ALA A 307 -2.74 -3.47 -3.55
N ALA A 308 -1.56 -2.84 -3.63
CA ALA A 308 -0.48 -3.04 -2.65
C ALA A 308 -0.91 -2.66 -1.22
N GLU A 309 -1.52 -1.48 -1.02
CA GLU A 309 -2.02 -1.06 0.30
C GLU A 309 -3.06 -2.05 0.86
N LYS A 310 -3.98 -2.55 0.02
CA LYS A 310 -4.98 -3.54 0.42
C LYS A 310 -4.35 -4.86 0.89
N ALA A 311 -3.34 -5.37 0.18
CA ALA A 311 -2.62 -6.56 0.66
C ALA A 311 -1.87 -6.34 1.95
N GLN A 312 -1.25 -5.17 2.10
CA GLN A 312 -0.53 -4.86 3.32
C GLN A 312 -1.45 -5.00 4.53
N GLU A 313 -2.60 -4.34 4.45
CA GLU A 313 -3.62 -4.36 5.49
C GLU A 313 -4.12 -5.78 5.74
N ALA A 314 -4.40 -6.54 4.67
CA ALA A 314 -4.82 -7.93 4.77
C ALA A 314 -3.76 -8.81 5.45
N LEU A 315 -2.48 -8.66 5.11
CA LEU A 315 -1.44 -9.44 5.78
C LEU A 315 -1.39 -9.11 7.27
N VAL A 316 -1.33 -7.83 7.62
CA VAL A 316 -1.20 -7.39 9.01
C VAL A 316 -2.36 -7.96 9.84
N LEU A 317 -3.57 -7.95 9.29
CA LEU A 317 -4.73 -8.59 9.89
C LEU A 317 -4.50 -10.09 10.11
N ARG A 318 -4.09 -10.83 9.07
CA ARG A 318 -3.89 -12.28 9.14
C ARG A 318 -2.76 -12.69 10.09
N ILE A 319 -1.68 -11.91 10.18
CA ILE A 319 -0.61 -12.13 11.15
C ILE A 319 -1.17 -12.02 12.57
N LEU A 320 -1.91 -10.94 12.85
CA LEU A 320 -2.49 -10.70 14.18
C LEU A 320 -3.65 -11.65 14.49
N GLN A 321 -4.22 -12.30 13.49
CA GLN A 321 -5.17 -13.40 13.66
C GLN A 321 -4.48 -14.76 13.87
N GLY A 322 -3.15 -14.83 13.75
CA GLY A 322 -2.37 -16.07 13.86
C GLY A 322 -2.53 -17.02 12.67
N GLN A 323 -3.00 -16.54 11.52
CA GLN A 323 -3.17 -17.36 10.32
C GLN A 323 -1.87 -17.57 9.55
N VAL A 324 -0.92 -16.64 9.69
CA VAL A 324 0.32 -16.57 8.90
C VAL A 324 1.46 -16.00 9.75
N SER A 325 2.70 -16.37 9.43
CA SER A 325 3.89 -15.91 10.14
C SER A 325 4.90 -15.28 9.18
N LEU A 326 5.28 -14.02 9.43
CA LEU A 326 6.33 -13.34 8.64
C LEU A 326 7.67 -14.10 8.62
N LEU A 327 7.92 -14.93 9.63
CA LEU A 327 9.12 -15.73 9.73
C LEU A 327 9.13 -16.93 8.78
N ASP A 328 8.01 -17.22 8.12
CA ASP A 328 7.89 -18.27 7.10
C ASP A 328 8.44 -17.79 5.75
N ALA A 329 8.69 -16.49 5.60
CA ALA A 329 9.25 -15.88 4.39
C ALA A 329 10.77 -15.63 4.56
N PRO A 330 11.65 -16.37 3.84
CA PRO A 330 13.10 -16.24 4.01
C PRO A 330 13.63 -14.83 3.76
N PHE A 331 13.12 -14.14 2.72
CA PHE A 331 13.57 -12.79 2.40
C PHE A 331 13.10 -11.73 3.40
N VAL A 332 11.96 -11.95 4.05
CA VAL A 332 11.56 -11.14 5.21
C VAL A 332 12.52 -11.37 6.37
N ARG A 333 12.87 -12.62 6.67
CA ARG A 333 13.89 -12.91 7.70
C ARG A 333 15.24 -12.28 7.38
N TYR A 334 15.72 -12.39 6.14
CA TYR A 334 17.00 -11.82 5.73
C TYR A 334 17.09 -10.31 5.97
N LEU A 335 15.97 -9.60 5.85
CA LEU A 335 15.93 -8.15 6.02
C LEU A 335 15.69 -7.73 7.48
N TRP A 336 14.75 -8.37 8.19
CA TRP A 336 14.31 -7.89 9.52
C TRP A 336 14.59 -8.84 10.68
N PHE A 337 14.63 -10.17 10.46
CA PHE A 337 14.58 -11.17 11.52
C PHE A 337 15.60 -12.31 11.31
N ARG A 338 16.85 -11.96 11.00
CA ARG A 338 17.89 -12.93 10.63
C ARG A 338 18.15 -13.94 11.75
N SER A 339 18.06 -15.21 11.41
CA SER A 339 18.57 -16.32 12.22
C SER A 339 20.07 -16.55 11.98
N HIS A 340 20.71 -17.36 12.82
CA HIS A 340 22.11 -17.75 12.62
C HIS A 340 22.35 -18.44 11.26
N TRP A 341 21.41 -19.28 10.83
CA TRP A 341 21.43 -19.93 9.51
C TRP A 341 21.34 -18.91 8.37
N ASP A 342 20.56 -17.86 8.55
CA ASP A 342 20.45 -16.77 7.56
C ASP A 342 21.78 -16.02 7.41
N VAL A 343 22.47 -15.77 8.52
CA VAL A 343 23.79 -15.12 8.50
C VAL A 343 24.81 -15.97 7.75
N GLN A 344 24.86 -17.28 8.00
CA GLN A 344 25.75 -18.19 7.28
C GLN A 344 25.46 -18.18 5.78
N ARG A 345 24.18 -18.21 5.39
CA ARG A 345 23.77 -18.23 3.98
C ARG A 345 24.03 -16.90 3.27
N LEU A 346 23.85 -15.77 3.94
CA LEU A 346 24.19 -14.44 3.40
C LEU A 346 25.71 -14.22 3.27
N ASN A 347 26.51 -14.91 4.09
CA ASN A 347 27.97 -14.86 4.07
C ASN A 347 28.59 -15.95 3.19
N ALA A 348 27.77 -16.81 2.55
CA ALA A 348 28.28 -17.87 1.68
C ALA A 348 29.10 -17.24 0.54
N SER A 349 30.38 -17.62 0.46
CA SER A 349 31.29 -17.15 -0.58
C SER A 349 30.82 -17.62 -1.94
N SER A 350 30.72 -16.71 -2.89
CA SER A 350 30.41 -17.03 -4.27
C SER A 350 31.69 -17.48 -4.98
N GLU A 351 31.78 -18.75 -5.37
CA GLU A 351 32.63 -19.10 -6.52
C GLU A 351 31.94 -18.54 -7.77
N ALA A 352 32.72 -17.97 -8.69
CA ALA A 352 32.20 -17.34 -9.89
C ALA A 352 31.68 -18.41 -10.87
N CYS A 353 30.37 -18.59 -10.96
CA CYS A 353 29.70 -19.37 -12.00
C CYS A 353 29.21 -18.45 -13.11
N ALA A 354 30.12 -17.72 -13.77
CA ALA A 354 29.77 -16.90 -14.93
C ALA A 354 30.36 -17.51 -16.21
N GLU A 355 29.49 -17.74 -17.19
CA GLU A 355 29.86 -18.12 -18.55
C GLU A 355 30.58 -16.95 -19.23
N MET A 356 31.88 -17.08 -19.48
CA MET A 356 32.74 -15.97 -19.95
C MET A 356 32.20 -15.26 -21.19
N GLN A 357 31.63 -16.01 -22.14
CA GLN A 357 31.10 -15.47 -23.40
C GLN A 357 30.02 -14.39 -23.21
N TYR A 358 29.25 -14.43 -22.11
CA TYR A 358 28.16 -13.47 -21.85
C TYR A 358 28.60 -12.27 -20.99
N ILE A 359 29.86 -12.24 -20.57
CA ILE A 359 30.43 -11.17 -19.74
C ILE A 359 31.64 -10.48 -20.38
N GLU A 360 32.09 -10.90 -21.57
CA GLU A 360 33.25 -10.31 -22.27
C GLU A 360 33.14 -8.80 -22.53
N HIS A 361 31.92 -8.28 -22.76
CA HIS A 361 31.67 -6.85 -23.00
C HIS A 361 31.57 -6.03 -21.70
N LEU A 362 31.66 -6.66 -20.53
CA LEU A 362 31.53 -6.01 -19.23
C LEU A 362 32.89 -5.62 -18.66
N ASN A 363 32.92 -4.54 -17.90
CA ASN A 363 34.09 -4.25 -17.07
C ASN A 363 34.14 -5.19 -15.84
N PRO A 364 35.27 -5.27 -15.12
CA PRO A 364 35.43 -6.19 -14.00
C PRO A 364 34.36 -6.10 -12.91
N SER A 365 33.96 -4.89 -12.50
CA SER A 365 32.94 -4.72 -11.43
C SER A 365 31.55 -5.12 -11.90
N GLN A 366 31.21 -4.90 -13.16
CA GLN A 366 29.96 -5.39 -13.76
C GLN A 366 29.97 -6.92 -13.88
N ALA A 367 31.08 -7.53 -14.32
CA ALA A 367 31.22 -8.97 -14.44
C ALA A 367 31.11 -9.68 -13.08
N GLU A 368 31.73 -9.12 -12.04
CA GLU A 368 31.61 -9.60 -10.67
C GLU A 368 30.16 -9.60 -10.19
N VAL A 369 29.44 -8.50 -10.40
CA VAL A 369 28.02 -8.39 -10.04
C VAL A 369 27.19 -9.42 -10.80
N VAL A 370 27.40 -9.59 -12.11
CA VAL A 370 26.68 -10.59 -12.90
C VAL A 370 26.94 -11.99 -12.35
N GLY A 371 28.18 -12.34 -12.01
CA GLY A 371 28.51 -13.61 -11.38
C GLY A 371 27.80 -13.82 -10.03
N ALA A 372 27.72 -12.79 -9.19
CA ALA A 372 27.00 -12.86 -7.91
C ALA A 372 25.48 -13.04 -8.10
N MET A 373 24.90 -12.37 -9.09
CA MET A 373 23.48 -12.49 -9.44
C MET A 373 23.15 -13.93 -9.88
N THR A 374 23.97 -14.50 -10.78
CA THR A 374 23.69 -15.78 -11.43
C THR A 374 24.19 -17.00 -10.65
N CYS A 375 25.03 -16.82 -9.62
CA CYS A 375 25.52 -17.93 -8.80
C CYS A 375 24.43 -18.50 -7.88
N THR A 376 24.18 -19.81 -7.97
CA THR A 376 23.19 -20.53 -7.14
C THR A 376 23.69 -20.84 -5.73
N ALA A 377 25.01 -20.95 -5.53
CA ALA A 377 25.63 -21.25 -4.24
C ALA A 377 25.94 -20.00 -3.39
N GLY A 378 25.90 -18.80 -3.99
CA GLY A 378 26.21 -17.54 -3.32
C GLY A 378 25.05 -16.97 -2.49
N SER A 379 25.24 -15.74 -2.00
CA SER A 379 24.21 -15.03 -1.23
C SER A 379 22.88 -14.97 -2.00
N PRO A 380 21.73 -15.24 -1.34
CA PRO A 380 20.40 -15.10 -1.93
C PRO A 380 20.02 -13.64 -2.17
N ILE A 381 20.72 -12.68 -1.53
CA ILE A 381 20.53 -11.24 -1.71
C ILE A 381 21.80 -10.64 -2.29
N VAL A 382 21.65 -9.92 -3.40
CA VAL A 382 22.72 -9.12 -4.02
C VAL A 382 22.30 -7.66 -3.96
N VAL A 383 23.10 -6.80 -3.32
CA VAL A 383 22.85 -5.34 -3.30
C VAL A 383 23.93 -4.66 -4.12
N VAL A 384 23.53 -3.86 -5.10
CA VAL A 384 24.42 -3.21 -6.06
C VAL A 384 24.24 -1.71 -5.97
N HIS A 385 25.31 -1.04 -5.54
CA HIS A 385 25.44 0.41 -5.60
C HIS A 385 26.04 0.80 -6.94
N GLY A 386 25.25 1.47 -7.78
CA GLY A 386 25.68 1.95 -9.09
C GLY A 386 25.40 3.44 -9.28
N PRO A 387 26.42 4.30 -9.22
CA PRO A 387 26.31 5.72 -9.57
C PRO A 387 25.75 5.98 -10.99
N PRO A 388 25.35 7.22 -11.33
CA PRO A 388 24.86 7.54 -12.67
C PRO A 388 25.88 7.19 -13.76
N GLY A 389 25.47 6.44 -14.78
CA GLY A 389 26.33 6.11 -15.93
C GLY A 389 27.32 4.96 -15.70
N THR A 390 27.24 4.21 -14.60
CA THR A 390 28.12 3.04 -14.36
C THR A 390 27.61 1.74 -14.99
N GLY A 391 26.53 1.82 -15.77
CA GLY A 391 26.01 0.70 -16.54
C GLY A 391 25.10 -0.27 -15.79
N LYS A 392 24.42 0.14 -14.70
CA LYS A 392 23.40 -0.68 -13.99
C LYS A 392 22.49 -1.48 -14.93
N THR A 393 21.88 -0.78 -15.89
CA THR A 393 20.97 -1.39 -16.88
C THR A 393 21.68 -2.43 -17.75
N THR A 394 22.94 -2.21 -18.12
CA THR A 394 23.76 -3.16 -18.87
C THR A 394 24.06 -4.41 -18.05
N THR A 395 24.41 -4.24 -16.76
CA THR A 395 24.65 -5.33 -15.82
C THR A 395 23.39 -6.19 -15.65
N ILE A 396 22.24 -5.56 -15.38
CA ILE A 396 20.94 -6.25 -15.26
C ILE A 396 20.62 -7.04 -16.52
N SER A 397 20.77 -6.41 -17.70
CA SER A 397 20.45 -7.04 -18.98
C SER A 397 21.36 -8.23 -19.29
N SER A 398 22.62 -8.18 -18.86
CA SER A 398 23.58 -9.28 -19.06
C SER A 398 23.26 -10.47 -18.16
N ALA A 399 22.89 -10.23 -16.89
CA ALA A 399 22.41 -11.31 -16.01
C ALA A 399 21.09 -11.93 -16.50
N ALA A 400 20.14 -11.10 -16.95
CA ALA A 400 18.88 -11.56 -17.56
C ALA A 400 19.11 -12.42 -18.81
N GLU A 401 20.09 -12.06 -19.63
CA GLU A 401 20.48 -12.87 -20.79
C GLU A 401 21.00 -14.25 -20.38
N ILE A 402 21.86 -14.33 -19.35
CA ILE A 402 22.37 -15.62 -18.85
C ILE A 402 21.23 -16.48 -18.30
N TRP A 403 20.40 -15.92 -17.42
CA TRP A 403 19.25 -16.65 -16.88
C TRP A 403 18.31 -17.14 -17.99
N SER A 404 18.05 -16.32 -18.99
CA SER A 404 17.11 -16.66 -20.06
C SER A 404 17.67 -17.63 -21.09
N LYS A 405 18.91 -17.44 -21.55
CA LYS A 405 19.49 -18.22 -22.67
C LYS A 405 20.29 -19.43 -22.22
N VAL A 406 20.89 -19.39 -21.02
CA VAL A 406 21.77 -20.46 -20.52
C VAL A 406 21.01 -21.35 -19.55
N TYR A 407 20.44 -20.75 -18.50
CA TYR A 407 19.80 -21.51 -17.43
C TYR A 407 18.31 -21.78 -17.65
N LEU A 408 17.68 -21.07 -18.59
CA LEU A 408 16.24 -21.12 -18.85
C LEU A 408 15.42 -20.86 -17.57
N GLU A 409 15.94 -20.02 -16.69
CA GLU A 409 15.31 -19.70 -15.41
C GLU A 409 14.37 -18.49 -15.52
N PRO A 410 13.23 -18.51 -14.80
CA PRO A 410 12.35 -17.35 -14.67
C PRO A 410 13.02 -16.15 -13.99
N VAL A 411 12.87 -14.97 -14.60
CA VAL A 411 13.37 -13.70 -14.07
C VAL A 411 12.27 -12.64 -14.13
N TRP A 412 12.03 -12.00 -12.99
CA TRP A 412 11.20 -10.81 -12.90
C TRP A 412 12.07 -9.59 -12.64
N ILE A 413 11.98 -8.61 -13.54
CA ILE A 413 12.70 -7.33 -13.40
C ILE A 413 11.67 -6.25 -13.13
N ILE A 414 11.76 -5.64 -11.95
CA ILE A 414 10.88 -4.58 -11.52
C ILE A 414 11.63 -3.29 -11.28
N GLY A 415 10.90 -2.18 -11.37
CA GLY A 415 11.36 -0.87 -10.94
C GLY A 415 10.24 -0.05 -10.34
N HIS A 416 10.59 1.06 -9.72
CA HIS A 416 9.61 2.00 -9.15
C HIS A 416 8.80 2.70 -10.25
N SER A 417 9.46 3.10 -11.36
CA SER A 417 8.83 3.84 -12.46
C SER A 417 8.70 3.03 -13.74
N ASN A 418 7.67 3.34 -14.54
CA ASN A 418 7.50 2.76 -15.88
C ASN A 418 8.68 3.08 -16.81
N VAL A 419 9.30 4.25 -16.65
CA VAL A 419 10.44 4.70 -17.48
C VAL A 419 11.69 3.87 -17.18
N SER A 420 11.98 3.59 -15.91
CA SER A 420 13.13 2.76 -15.51
C SER A 420 13.03 1.36 -16.12
N VAL A 421 11.86 0.73 -16.01
CA VAL A 421 11.60 -0.60 -16.55
C VAL A 421 11.66 -0.62 -18.08
N LYS A 422 11.12 0.42 -18.74
CA LYS A 422 11.20 0.60 -20.20
C LYS A 422 12.65 0.68 -20.69
N ASN A 423 13.54 1.38 -19.96
CA ASN A 423 14.94 1.50 -20.35
C ASN A 423 15.67 0.15 -20.29
N ILE A 424 15.34 -0.72 -19.33
CA ILE A 424 15.85 -2.10 -19.28
C ILE A 424 15.28 -2.91 -20.46
N ALA A 425 13.99 -2.81 -20.74
CA ALA A 425 13.35 -3.51 -21.86
C ALA A 425 14.00 -3.15 -23.22
N GLU A 426 14.31 -1.88 -23.46
CA GLU A 426 15.04 -1.47 -24.67
C GLU A 426 16.45 -2.08 -24.74
N LYS A 427 17.13 -2.23 -23.60
CA LYS A 427 18.46 -2.88 -23.54
C LYS A 427 18.39 -4.38 -23.76
N LEU A 428 17.36 -5.05 -23.25
CA LEU A 428 17.12 -6.47 -23.54
C LEU A 428 16.82 -6.70 -25.02
N SER A 429 16.01 -5.83 -25.63
CA SER A 429 15.74 -5.86 -27.07
C SER A 429 17.01 -5.71 -27.90
N GLN A 430 17.91 -4.78 -27.55
CA GLN A 430 19.21 -4.61 -28.22
C GLN A 430 20.11 -5.86 -28.16
N ARG A 431 19.90 -6.73 -27.17
CA ARG A 431 20.68 -7.95 -26.95
C ARG A 431 19.96 -9.22 -27.45
N ASN A 432 18.84 -9.07 -28.15
CA ASN A 432 18.00 -10.17 -28.61
C ASN A 432 17.65 -11.13 -27.45
N VAL A 433 17.29 -10.58 -26.29
CA VAL A 433 16.71 -11.35 -25.18
C VAL A 433 15.20 -11.31 -25.34
N ASP A 434 14.54 -12.47 -25.32
CA ASP A 434 13.08 -12.55 -25.35
C ASP A 434 12.50 -12.18 -23.98
N PHE A 435 11.55 -11.25 -23.96
CA PHE A 435 10.93 -10.76 -22.73
C PHE A 435 9.48 -10.35 -22.97
N LYS A 436 8.73 -10.17 -21.88
CA LYS A 436 7.41 -9.53 -21.91
C LYS A 436 7.36 -8.39 -20.90
N LEU A 437 6.95 -7.21 -21.34
CA LEU A 437 6.79 -6.02 -20.52
C LEU A 437 5.31 -5.77 -20.24
N ILE A 438 4.91 -5.88 -18.97
CA ILE A 438 3.52 -5.66 -18.54
C ILE A 438 3.33 -4.21 -18.11
N VAL A 439 2.35 -3.53 -18.69
CA VAL A 439 2.03 -2.12 -18.38
C VAL A 439 0.54 -1.93 -18.07
N SER A 440 0.24 -1.07 -17.10
CA SER A 440 -1.13 -0.70 -16.76
C SER A 440 -1.81 0.00 -17.94
N LYS A 441 -3.04 -0.42 -18.26
CA LYS A 441 -3.88 0.27 -19.25
C LYS A 441 -3.99 1.76 -18.94
N GLU A 442 -4.13 2.09 -17.66
CA GLU A 442 -4.31 3.49 -17.23
C GLU A 442 -3.09 4.34 -17.53
N PHE A 443 -1.89 3.79 -17.39
CA PHE A 443 -0.66 4.51 -17.70
C PHE A 443 -0.42 4.65 -19.20
N TYR A 444 -0.84 3.65 -19.98
CA TYR A 444 -0.54 3.57 -21.40
C TYR A 444 -1.48 4.41 -22.27
N VAL A 445 -2.79 4.11 -22.22
CA VAL A 445 -3.78 4.55 -23.22
C VAL A 445 -3.95 6.07 -23.23
N GLU A 446 -3.77 6.69 -24.41
CA GLU A 446 -3.87 8.14 -24.63
C GLU A 446 -2.85 9.00 -23.84
N TRP A 447 -1.95 8.37 -23.07
CA TRP A 447 -1.02 9.04 -22.17
C TRP A 447 0.44 8.86 -22.61
N HIS A 448 0.90 7.62 -22.72
CA HIS A 448 2.33 7.31 -22.87
C HIS A 448 2.60 6.24 -23.94
N GLU A 449 1.78 6.15 -24.99
CA GLU A 449 2.00 5.20 -26.09
C GLU A 449 3.37 5.38 -26.78
N HIS A 450 3.72 6.63 -27.06
CA HIS A 450 4.92 7.03 -27.79
C HIS A 450 6.24 6.56 -27.15
N ILE A 451 6.30 6.36 -25.82
CA ILE A 451 7.55 5.92 -25.17
C ILE A 451 7.84 4.43 -25.36
N TYR A 452 6.91 3.64 -25.90
CA TYR A 452 7.04 2.18 -26.05
C TYR A 452 7.24 1.72 -27.49
N GLU A 453 7.32 2.62 -28.47
CA GLU A 453 7.37 2.29 -29.90
C GLU A 453 8.45 1.25 -30.25
N LYS A 454 9.63 1.32 -29.64
CA LYS A 454 10.76 0.40 -29.92
C LYS A 454 10.58 -1.01 -29.38
N ILE A 455 9.67 -1.22 -28.43
CA ILE A 455 9.48 -2.49 -27.72
C ILE A 455 8.01 -2.93 -27.73
N GLN A 456 7.22 -2.38 -28.64
CA GLN A 456 5.78 -2.59 -28.71
C GLN A 456 5.41 -4.07 -28.91
N GLU A 457 6.23 -4.84 -29.62
CA GLU A 457 6.00 -6.27 -29.87
C GLU A 457 6.04 -7.12 -28.59
N ASN A 458 6.82 -6.69 -27.59
CA ASN A 458 6.95 -7.36 -26.30
C ASN A 458 6.07 -6.74 -25.20
N LEU A 459 5.28 -5.71 -25.54
CA LEU A 459 4.45 -4.99 -24.59
C LEU A 459 3.08 -5.68 -24.42
N ILE A 460 2.75 -6.04 -23.18
CA ILE A 460 1.44 -6.55 -22.79
C ILE A 460 0.74 -5.51 -21.91
N ARG A 461 -0.46 -5.09 -22.33
CA ARG A 461 -1.31 -4.26 -21.49
C ARG A 461 -2.17 -5.11 -20.57
N THR A 462 -2.31 -4.66 -19.32
CA THR A 462 -3.16 -5.32 -18.30
C THR A 462 -4.60 -5.61 -18.76
N ASP A 463 -5.20 -4.77 -19.61
CA ASP A 463 -6.57 -4.99 -20.13
C ASP A 463 -6.66 -5.97 -21.30
N ARG A 464 -5.52 -6.40 -21.84
CA ARG A 464 -5.40 -7.41 -22.90
C ARG A 464 -4.97 -8.77 -22.38
N LEU A 465 -4.67 -8.88 -21.08
CA LEU A 465 -4.31 -10.16 -20.48
C LEU A 465 -5.47 -11.16 -20.63
N PRO A 466 -5.22 -12.35 -21.22
CA PRO A 466 -6.21 -13.42 -21.27
C PRO A 466 -6.67 -13.79 -19.86
N ARG A 467 -7.97 -14.11 -19.72
CA ARG A 467 -8.56 -14.47 -18.43
C ARG A 467 -8.32 -15.92 -18.05
N ASP A 468 -7.86 -16.73 -19.00
CA ASP A 468 -7.56 -18.14 -18.82
C ASP A 468 -6.07 -18.41 -18.98
N ARG A 469 -5.59 -19.40 -18.24
CA ARG A 469 -4.17 -19.79 -18.19
C ARG A 469 -3.64 -20.23 -19.55
N VAL A 470 -4.46 -20.87 -20.39
CA VAL A 470 -4.04 -21.37 -21.71
C VAL A 470 -3.76 -20.21 -22.66
N GLY A 471 -4.68 -19.25 -22.73
CA GLY A 471 -4.50 -18.02 -23.50
C GLY A 471 -3.29 -17.23 -23.01
N LEU A 472 -3.10 -17.13 -21.69
CA LEU A 472 -1.96 -16.43 -21.12
C LEU A 472 -0.64 -17.14 -21.47
N SER A 473 -0.57 -18.46 -21.35
CA SER A 473 0.61 -19.24 -21.71
C SER A 473 0.99 -19.07 -23.19
N ARG A 474 0.00 -19.04 -24.10
CA ARG A 474 0.25 -18.75 -25.53
C ARG A 474 0.78 -17.34 -25.77
N MET A 475 0.28 -16.36 -25.00
CA MET A 475 0.71 -14.96 -25.11
C MET A 475 2.12 -14.75 -24.57
N ILE A 476 2.48 -15.42 -23.47
CA ILE A 476 3.83 -15.38 -22.90
C ILE A 476 4.82 -16.16 -23.76
N GLY A 477 4.40 -17.29 -24.33
CA GLY A 477 5.26 -18.13 -25.16
C GLY A 477 6.39 -18.76 -24.34
N SER A 478 7.61 -18.71 -24.87
CA SER A 478 8.83 -19.22 -24.23
C SER A 478 9.55 -18.18 -23.37
N SER A 479 9.04 -16.95 -23.27
CA SER A 479 9.72 -15.88 -22.53
C SER A 479 9.82 -16.23 -21.05
N THR A 480 11.04 -16.28 -20.51
CA THR A 480 11.29 -16.45 -19.07
C THR A 480 11.52 -15.11 -18.35
N VAL A 481 11.70 -14.02 -19.10
CA VAL A 481 11.95 -12.68 -18.56
C VAL A 481 10.69 -11.83 -18.61
N ILE A 482 10.20 -11.43 -17.44
CA ILE A 482 9.04 -10.54 -17.30
C ILE A 482 9.47 -9.22 -16.67
N LEU A 483 8.99 -8.11 -17.24
CA LEU A 483 9.22 -6.78 -16.74
C LEU A 483 7.92 -6.11 -16.32
N SER A 484 7.91 -5.41 -15.20
CA SER A 484 6.77 -4.59 -14.75
C SER A 484 7.21 -3.55 -13.71
N THR A 485 6.32 -2.64 -13.31
CA THR A 485 6.55 -1.86 -12.08
C THR A 485 6.30 -2.73 -10.83
N LEU A 486 6.84 -2.31 -9.68
CA LEU A 486 6.55 -2.97 -8.39
C LEU A 486 5.04 -3.01 -8.11
N ALA A 487 4.33 -1.91 -8.35
CA ALA A 487 2.88 -1.84 -8.15
C ALA A 487 2.10 -2.85 -9.02
N LEU A 488 2.60 -3.20 -10.21
CA LEU A 488 1.95 -4.18 -11.08
C LEU A 488 2.10 -5.62 -10.62
N LEU A 489 3.14 -5.96 -9.85
CA LEU A 489 3.19 -7.28 -9.18
C LEU A 489 2.02 -7.49 -8.22
N SER A 490 1.48 -6.38 -7.70
CA SER A 490 0.27 -6.37 -6.87
C SER A 490 -1.02 -6.34 -7.69
N ASN A 491 -1.00 -6.57 -9.00
CA ASN A 491 -2.21 -6.48 -9.80
C ASN A 491 -3.07 -7.76 -9.71
N PRO A 492 -4.38 -7.62 -9.40
CA PRO A 492 -5.29 -8.75 -9.29
C PRO A 492 -5.44 -9.69 -10.47
N GLY A 493 -5.17 -9.17 -11.66
CA GLY A 493 -5.26 -9.93 -12.89
C GLY A 493 -4.14 -10.95 -13.04
N LEU A 494 -2.93 -10.68 -12.52
CA LEU A 494 -1.77 -11.53 -12.81
C LEU A 494 -1.90 -12.91 -12.17
N GLU A 495 -2.19 -12.99 -10.87
CA GLU A 495 -2.39 -14.28 -10.18
C GLU A 495 -3.64 -14.99 -10.69
N ARG A 496 -4.78 -14.28 -10.83
CA ARG A 496 -6.04 -14.89 -11.28
C ARG A 496 -5.94 -15.53 -12.67
N ASN A 497 -5.12 -14.96 -13.54
CA ASN A 497 -4.91 -15.48 -14.89
C ASN A 497 -3.81 -16.56 -14.92
N GLY A 498 -3.14 -16.85 -13.79
CA GLY A 498 -2.09 -17.86 -13.66
C GLY A 498 -0.70 -17.39 -14.10
N MET A 499 -0.42 -16.08 -14.12
CA MET A 499 0.87 -15.54 -14.56
C MET A 499 2.05 -16.13 -13.80
N PHE A 500 1.96 -16.17 -12.47
CA PHE A 500 3.03 -16.66 -11.61
C PHE A 500 3.16 -18.20 -11.63
N ASP A 501 2.16 -18.91 -12.16
CA ASP A 501 2.28 -20.35 -12.43
C ASP A 501 2.99 -20.64 -13.77
N ILE A 502 2.91 -19.69 -14.72
CA ILE A 502 3.55 -19.80 -16.04
C ILE A 502 5.01 -19.33 -15.94
N VAL A 503 5.24 -18.18 -15.30
CA VAL A 503 6.59 -17.65 -15.04
C VAL A 503 6.72 -17.37 -13.53
N PRO A 504 7.15 -18.36 -12.74
CA PRO A 504 7.35 -18.19 -11.30
C PRO A 504 8.32 -17.06 -10.97
N VAL A 505 8.10 -16.37 -9.85
CA VAL A 505 9.05 -15.36 -9.36
C VAL A 505 10.16 -16.09 -8.61
N GLN A 506 11.18 -16.53 -9.35
CA GLN A 506 12.35 -17.23 -8.81
C GLN A 506 13.55 -16.30 -8.63
N ASN A 507 13.92 -15.58 -9.69
CA ASN A 507 14.94 -14.54 -9.67
C ASN A 507 14.25 -13.17 -9.78
N LEU A 508 14.42 -12.31 -8.79
CA LEU A 508 13.84 -10.96 -8.78
C LEU A 508 14.94 -9.90 -8.84
N VAL A 509 14.85 -9.02 -9.82
CA VAL A 509 15.70 -7.82 -9.92
C VAL A 509 14.86 -6.60 -9.60
N VAL A 510 15.33 -5.76 -8.70
CA VAL A 510 14.69 -4.49 -8.33
C VAL A 510 15.62 -3.33 -8.71
N ASP A 511 15.27 -2.59 -9.75
CA ASP A 511 15.96 -1.37 -10.15
C ASP A 511 15.39 -0.14 -9.44
N GLU A 512 16.22 0.89 -9.28
CA GLU A 512 15.92 2.08 -8.48
C GLU A 512 15.52 1.76 -7.02
N ALA A 513 16.10 0.69 -6.45
CA ALA A 513 15.78 0.20 -5.11
C ALA A 513 16.12 1.19 -3.98
N SER A 514 16.91 2.23 -4.26
CA SER A 514 17.15 3.34 -3.31
C SER A 514 15.94 4.26 -3.15
N GLN A 515 15.00 4.23 -4.10
CA GLN A 515 13.78 5.05 -4.12
C GLN A 515 12.55 4.31 -3.55
N ILE A 516 12.72 3.07 -3.09
CA ILE A 516 11.65 2.20 -2.61
C ILE A 516 11.86 1.98 -1.11
N ASP A 517 10.82 2.22 -0.30
CA ASP A 517 10.90 1.89 1.12
C ASP A 517 10.93 0.37 1.33
N VAL A 518 11.74 -0.09 2.26
CA VAL A 518 11.98 -1.51 2.50
C VAL A 518 10.70 -2.25 2.89
N PHE A 519 9.73 -1.56 3.52
CA PHE A 519 8.44 -2.17 3.83
C PHE A 519 7.52 -2.32 2.63
N GLU A 520 7.78 -1.65 1.50
CA GLU A 520 7.05 -1.92 0.26
C GLU A 520 7.28 -3.36 -0.23
N TYR A 521 8.36 -4.02 0.20
CA TYR A 521 8.59 -5.45 -0.05
C TYR A 521 7.90 -6.39 0.94
N MET A 522 7.49 -5.90 2.13
CA MET A 522 6.84 -6.69 3.18
C MET A 522 5.33 -6.70 3.05
N ALA A 523 4.81 -7.82 2.57
CA ALA A 523 3.54 -8.44 2.98
C ALA A 523 3.18 -9.68 2.11
N SER A 524 1.96 -10.18 2.26
CA SER A 524 1.43 -11.35 1.60
C SER A 524 -0.08 -11.31 1.49
N SER A 525 -0.62 -11.97 0.48
CA SER A 525 -1.98 -12.47 0.56
C SER A 525 -1.99 -13.98 0.49
N GLN A 526 -3.06 -14.56 1.01
CA GLN A 526 -3.59 -15.79 0.47
C GLN A 526 -4.96 -15.32 0.03
N TRP A 527 -5.07 -15.13 -1.28
CA TRP A 527 -6.20 -14.55 -2.00
C TRP A 527 -6.37 -13.03 -1.80
N LEU A 528 -5.83 -12.30 -2.77
CA LEU A 528 -5.91 -10.85 -3.09
C LEU A 528 -4.74 -9.92 -2.68
N PHE A 529 -3.65 -10.04 -3.44
CA PHE A 529 -2.68 -9.06 -4.01
C PHE A 529 -2.15 -7.89 -3.20
N SER A 530 -0.83 -7.61 -3.08
CA SER A 530 0.40 -8.42 -2.95
C SER A 530 1.31 -7.68 -1.95
N HIS A 531 2.27 -8.38 -1.39
CA HIS A 531 3.64 -7.86 -1.39
C HIS A 531 4.62 -9.02 -1.64
N VAL A 532 5.81 -8.68 -2.12
CA VAL A 532 6.62 -9.57 -2.95
C VAL A 532 7.24 -10.74 -2.18
N PHE A 533 7.80 -10.50 -0.99
CA PHE A 533 8.64 -11.52 -0.34
C PHE A 533 7.90 -12.64 0.37
N TYR A 534 6.70 -12.37 0.90
CA TYR A 534 5.92 -13.46 1.47
C TYR A 534 5.12 -14.16 0.38
N GLU A 535 4.51 -13.42 -0.56
CA GLU A 535 3.73 -14.01 -1.65
C GLU A 535 4.54 -15.09 -2.38
N PHE A 536 5.76 -14.74 -2.81
CA PHE A 536 6.65 -15.63 -3.53
C PHE A 536 7.60 -16.42 -2.63
N ARG A 537 7.34 -16.53 -1.32
CA ARG A 537 8.26 -17.19 -0.35
C ARG A 537 8.65 -18.62 -0.73
N ASN A 538 7.81 -19.32 -1.49
CA ASN A 538 8.03 -20.70 -1.91
C ASN A 538 8.78 -20.81 -3.24
N SER A 539 8.77 -19.78 -4.09
CA SER A 539 9.43 -19.79 -5.41
C SER A 539 10.69 -18.92 -5.45
N LEU A 540 10.73 -17.84 -4.67
CA LEU A 540 11.77 -16.84 -4.70
C LEU A 540 13.08 -17.42 -4.14
N GLY A 541 14.09 -17.48 -5.00
CA GLY A 541 15.42 -17.99 -4.68
C GLY A 541 16.49 -16.92 -4.58
N LYS A 542 16.39 -15.86 -5.41
CA LYS A 542 17.39 -14.79 -5.51
C LYS A 542 16.71 -13.43 -5.63
N VAL A 543 17.21 -12.43 -4.90
CA VAL A 543 16.80 -11.02 -5.04
C VAL A 543 18.02 -10.12 -5.24
N CYS A 544 18.00 -9.34 -6.31
CA CYS A 544 19.08 -8.43 -6.70
C CYS A 544 18.58 -6.99 -6.70
N PHE A 545 19.10 -6.15 -5.80
CA PHE A 545 18.73 -4.75 -5.68
C PHE A 545 19.75 -3.85 -6.36
N PHE A 546 19.30 -2.96 -7.24
CA PHE A 546 20.11 -1.98 -7.94
C PHE A 546 19.64 -0.57 -7.57
N GLY A 547 20.58 0.32 -7.27
CA GLY A 547 20.24 1.70 -6.92
C GLY A 547 21.47 2.53 -6.61
N ASP A 548 21.21 3.75 -6.15
CA ASP A 548 22.24 4.67 -5.70
C ASP A 548 21.74 5.42 -4.45
N PRO A 549 22.23 5.06 -3.24
CA PRO A 549 21.82 5.71 -2.01
C PRO A 549 22.27 7.19 -1.91
N LYS A 550 23.06 7.69 -2.87
CA LYS A 550 23.43 9.12 -2.97
C LYS A 550 22.53 9.90 -3.93
N GLN A 551 21.59 9.26 -4.62
CA GLN A 551 20.59 9.92 -5.46
C GLN A 551 19.28 10.15 -4.68
N LEU A 552 18.14 9.80 -5.25
CA LEU A 552 16.84 10.01 -4.63
C LEU A 552 16.58 8.95 -3.55
N PRO A 553 16.13 9.37 -2.35
CA PRO A 553 15.72 8.46 -1.29
C PRO A 553 14.34 7.85 -1.56
N PRO A 554 13.84 6.97 -0.66
CA PRO A 554 12.46 6.50 -0.71
C PRO A 554 11.44 7.64 -0.84
N PHE A 555 10.44 7.44 -1.69
CA PHE A 555 9.36 8.41 -1.85
C PHE A 555 8.66 8.69 -0.51
N GLY A 556 8.48 9.97 -0.18
CA GLY A 556 7.87 10.39 1.09
C GLY A 556 8.83 10.49 2.28
N GLN A 557 10.15 10.31 2.08
CA GLN A 557 11.12 10.37 3.18
C GLN A 557 11.26 11.78 3.79
N GLU A 558 10.96 12.84 3.03
CA GLU A 558 10.94 14.21 3.55
C GLU A 558 9.86 14.37 4.65
N GLU A 559 8.69 13.78 4.40
CA GLU A 559 7.55 13.73 5.32
C GLU A 559 7.76 12.70 6.44
N CYS A 560 8.36 11.57 6.13
CA CYS A 560 8.56 10.43 7.02
C CYS A 560 10.03 9.99 7.02
N ARG A 561 10.86 10.69 7.81
CA ARG A 561 12.32 10.43 7.90
C ARG A 561 12.72 9.03 8.34
N SER A 562 11.79 8.26 8.90
CA SER A 562 12.02 6.88 9.29
C SER A 562 11.92 5.88 8.13
N LEU A 563 11.51 6.30 6.93
CA LEU A 563 11.55 5.44 5.74
C LEU A 563 13.00 5.07 5.41
N GLN A 564 13.21 3.82 5.03
CA GLN A 564 14.51 3.23 4.80
C GLN A 564 14.50 2.46 3.49
N SER A 565 15.53 2.63 2.66
CA SER A 565 15.75 1.78 1.52
C SER A 565 16.49 0.50 1.92
N VAL A 566 16.64 -0.44 0.99
CA VAL A 566 17.48 -1.63 1.20
C VAL A 566 18.95 -1.29 1.50
N PHE A 567 19.44 -0.12 1.04
CA PHE A 567 20.80 0.35 1.28
C PHE A 567 21.03 0.85 2.71
N ASP A 568 19.95 1.11 3.46
CA ASP A 568 19.99 1.54 4.85
C ASP A 568 19.99 0.35 5.82
N VAL A 569 19.80 -0.87 5.32
CA VAL A 569 19.82 -2.11 6.12
C VAL A 569 21.26 -2.43 6.53
N PRO A 570 21.63 -2.34 7.84
CA PRO A 570 23.03 -2.28 8.26
C PRO A 570 23.89 -3.46 7.80
N HIS A 571 23.35 -4.67 7.83
CA HIS A 571 24.08 -5.88 7.47
C HIS A 571 24.14 -6.16 5.97
N LEU A 572 23.32 -5.50 5.16
CA LEU A 572 23.43 -5.60 3.69
C LEU A 572 24.44 -4.58 3.15
N LYS A 573 24.61 -3.45 3.84
CA LYS A 573 25.56 -2.40 3.46
C LYS A 573 27.02 -2.88 3.39
N GLY A 574 27.41 -3.82 4.26
CA GLY A 574 28.76 -4.38 4.28
C GLY A 574 29.08 -5.33 3.12
N ASN A 575 28.04 -5.89 2.48
CA ASN A 575 28.17 -6.90 1.42
C ASN A 575 27.67 -6.37 0.06
N SER A 576 27.60 -5.04 -0.10
CA SER A 576 27.14 -4.43 -1.34
C SER A 576 28.25 -4.41 -2.39
N TYR A 577 27.91 -4.78 -3.62
CA TYR A 577 28.78 -4.61 -4.78
C TYR A 577 28.74 -3.15 -5.26
N PHE A 578 29.88 -2.64 -5.71
CA PHE A 578 30.00 -1.27 -6.21
C PHE A 578 30.40 -1.27 -7.69
N LEU A 579 29.58 -0.64 -8.53
CA LEU A 579 29.95 -0.38 -9.93
C LEU A 579 30.80 0.89 -9.99
N ASP A 580 32.09 0.74 -10.25
CA ASP A 580 33.12 1.76 -10.07
C ASP A 580 33.54 2.50 -11.35
N VAL A 581 33.24 1.96 -12.53
CA VAL A 581 33.58 2.58 -13.82
C VAL A 581 32.38 3.34 -14.39
N GLN A 582 32.50 4.66 -14.54
CA GLN A 582 31.50 5.48 -15.22
C GLN A 582 31.76 5.51 -16.73
N CYS A 583 30.86 4.92 -17.51
CA CYS A 583 30.89 4.96 -18.97
C CYS A 583 30.02 6.12 -19.46
N LYS A 584 30.46 7.37 -19.25
CA LYS A 584 29.91 8.50 -20.01
C LYS A 584 30.82 8.78 -21.21
N SER A 585 30.26 8.59 -22.40
CA SER A 585 30.83 9.06 -23.66
C SER A 585 31.18 10.54 -23.54
N SER A 586 32.45 10.85 -23.79
CA SER A 586 32.95 12.19 -24.03
C SER A 586 32.14 12.91 -25.12
N MET A 587 31.72 14.15 -24.84
CA MET A 587 31.25 15.19 -25.78
C MET A 587 30.19 14.81 -26.83
N PHE A 588 28.93 15.13 -26.54
CA PHE A 588 28.07 15.77 -27.53
C PHE A 588 27.45 17.02 -26.90
N ASN A 589 27.93 18.18 -27.35
CA ASN A 589 27.23 19.45 -27.23
C ASN A 589 25.89 19.32 -27.96
N LEU A 590 24.78 19.33 -27.23
CA LEU A 590 23.48 19.70 -27.76
C LEU A 590 22.83 20.65 -26.77
N SER A 591 22.78 21.90 -27.21
CA SER A 591 21.99 23.04 -26.76
C SER A 591 20.93 22.74 -25.69
N SER A 592 21.08 23.46 -24.57
CA SER A 592 20.01 24.07 -23.79
C SER A 592 18.62 24.01 -24.45
N SER A 593 17.75 23.13 -23.94
CA SER A 593 16.28 23.28 -23.80
C SER A 593 15.59 21.92 -23.59
N ILE A 594 15.93 21.19 -22.52
CA ILE A 594 15.02 20.17 -21.97
C ILE A 594 15.04 20.36 -20.46
N GLN A 595 14.01 21.03 -19.95
CA GLN A 595 13.72 21.03 -18.52
C GLN A 595 13.60 19.57 -18.09
N LEU A 596 14.47 19.17 -17.15
CA LEU A 596 14.26 18.05 -16.24
C LEU A 596 12.93 18.27 -15.53
N THR A 597 11.85 17.86 -16.19
CA THR A 597 10.57 17.64 -15.54
C THR A 597 10.74 16.33 -14.82
N VAL A 598 10.83 16.40 -13.49
CA VAL A 598 10.84 15.24 -12.63
C VAL A 598 9.59 14.42 -12.96
N VAL A 599 9.81 13.24 -13.54
CA VAL A 599 8.73 12.30 -13.88
C VAL A 599 8.26 11.68 -12.58
N TYR A 600 7.22 12.28 -12.00
CA TYR A 600 6.46 11.80 -10.84
C TYR A 600 5.03 11.49 -11.27
#